data_AF-M2TN70-F1
#
_entry.id   AF-M2TN70-F1
#
_cell.length_a   1.000
_cell.length_b   1.000
_cell.length_c   1.000
_cell.angle_alpha   90.00
_cell.angle_beta   90.00
_cell.angle_gamma   90.00
#
_symmetry.space_group_name_H-M   'P 1'
#
loop_
_entity.id
_entity.type
_entity.pdbx_description
1 polymer ?
#
loop_
_entity_poly.entity_id
_entity_poly.type
_entity_poly.pdbx_seq_one_letter_code
_entity_poly.pdbx_strand_id
1 'polypeptide(L)'
;VSPFLRGMEHYSKVVEMLCNGTPYLAWIWAPFVLLIVYQQIAVDSINAFEKSIEAYGKIADMLPRLDRLSHALADDHNFQNFFALVYFDIVEFHWRAYKFLCHVVLYSQLIAWAIFFSSMWVGFEYRFNGILKNLAYHGGLVEKEAAAAEISEAVRRSKADDEKWE
;
A
#
# COMPACT_ATOMS: atom_id res chain seq x y z
N VAL A 1 -5.90 -20.64 -4.22
CA VAL A 1 -6.86 -19.97 -3.31
C VAL A 1 -7.07 -20.74 -2.00
N SER A 2 -7.53 -22.00 -1.99
CA SER A 2 -7.82 -22.73 -0.75
C SER A 2 -6.65 -22.92 0.26
N PRO A 3 -5.37 -23.06 -0.14
CA PRO A 3 -4.27 -23.15 0.83
C PRO A 3 -3.93 -21.79 1.45
N PHE A 4 -4.00 -20.72 0.65
CA PHE A 4 -3.81 -19.34 1.09
C PHE A 4 -4.86 -18.95 2.14
N LEU A 5 -6.13 -19.32 1.93
CA LEU A 5 -7.21 -19.05 2.88
C LEU A 5 -7.01 -19.77 4.21
N ARG A 6 -6.61 -21.04 4.16
CA ARG A 6 -6.34 -21.82 5.36
C ARG A 6 -5.16 -21.24 6.14
N GLY A 7 -4.14 -20.75 5.42
CA GLY A 7 -3.02 -20.01 6.00
C GLY A 7 -3.47 -18.70 6.66
N MET A 8 -4.31 -17.91 5.98
CA MET A 8 -4.84 -16.65 6.51
C MET A 8 -5.75 -16.84 7.72
N GLU A 9 -6.59 -17.88 7.73
CA GLU A 9 -7.45 -18.19 8.88
C GLU A 9 -6.62 -18.58 10.12
N HIS A 10 -5.57 -19.36 9.92
CA HIS A 10 -4.59 -19.64 10.99
C HIS A 10 -3.88 -18.38 11.46
N TYR A 11 -3.47 -17.51 10.53
CA TYR A 11 -2.80 -16.26 10.84
C TYR A 11 -3.72 -15.30 11.62
N SER A 12 -4.99 -15.17 11.22
CA SER A 12 -5.99 -14.34 11.89
C SER A 12 -6.17 -14.70 13.36
N LYS A 13 -6.19 -16.00 13.68
CA LYS A 13 -6.30 -16.48 15.08
C LYS A 13 -5.10 -16.08 15.94
N VAL A 14 -3.90 -16.12 15.36
CA VAL A 14 -2.66 -15.68 16.05
C VAL A 14 -2.69 -14.17 16.28
N VAL A 15 -3.17 -13.41 15.29
CA VAL A 15 -3.28 -11.95 15.36
C VAL A 15 -4.35 -11.51 16.37
N GLU A 16 -5.51 -12.17 16.44
CA GLU A 16 -6.53 -11.93 17.48
C GLU A 16 -5.96 -12.06 18.90
N MET A 17 -5.13 -13.08 19.14
CA MET A 17 -4.45 -13.26 20.42
C MET A 17 -3.47 -12.12 20.75
N LEU A 18 -2.73 -11.62 19.75
CA LEU A 18 -1.78 -10.52 19.92
C LEU A 18 -2.49 -9.16 20.13
N CYS A 19 -3.59 -8.92 19.42
CA CYS A 19 -4.36 -7.68 19.49
C CYS A 19 -5.19 -7.56 20.79
N ASN A 20 -5.51 -8.67 21.47
CA ASN A 20 -6.23 -8.66 22.76
C ASN A 20 -5.51 -7.86 23.88
N GLY A 21 -4.21 -7.56 23.73
CA GLY A 21 -3.43 -6.76 24.69
C GLY A 21 -3.15 -5.31 24.28
N THR A 22 -3.44 -4.90 23.04
CA THR A 22 -3.06 -3.58 22.50
C THR A 22 -4.15 -2.98 21.60
N PRO A 23 -4.93 -1.99 22.08
CA PRO A 23 -6.11 -1.49 21.36
C PRO A 23 -5.83 -0.83 20.01
N TYR A 24 -4.58 -0.40 19.76
CA TYR A 24 -4.17 0.25 18.52
C TYR A 24 -3.63 -0.72 17.47
N LEU A 25 -3.16 -1.91 17.88
CA LEU A 25 -2.54 -2.87 16.96
C LEU A 25 -3.56 -3.48 15.99
N ALA A 26 -4.82 -3.60 16.42
CA ALA A 26 -5.93 -4.03 15.59
C ALA A 26 -6.10 -3.16 14.32
N TRP A 27 -5.76 -1.87 14.37
CA TRP A 27 -5.98 -0.93 13.26
C TRP A 27 -4.95 -1.08 12.12
N ILE A 28 -3.72 -1.51 12.43
CA ILE A 28 -2.69 -1.77 11.43
C ILE A 28 -3.06 -3.01 10.60
N TRP A 29 -3.65 -4.02 11.26
CA TRP A 29 -4.02 -5.29 10.64
C TRP A 29 -5.47 -5.38 10.16
N ALA A 30 -6.31 -4.40 10.51
CA ALA A 30 -7.73 -4.37 10.18
C ALA A 30 -8.02 -4.59 8.68
N PRO A 31 -7.30 -3.97 7.72
CA PRO A 31 -7.56 -4.21 6.30
C PRO A 31 -7.36 -5.68 5.90
N PHE A 32 -6.41 -6.37 6.52
CA PHE A 32 -6.11 -7.78 6.24
C PHE A 32 -7.16 -8.72 6.82
N VAL A 33 -7.57 -8.51 8.07
CA VAL A 33 -8.67 -9.26 8.71
C VAL A 33 -9.97 -9.04 7.96
N LEU A 34 -10.22 -7.80 7.54
CA LEU A 34 -11.39 -7.44 6.77
C LEU A 34 -11.40 -8.06 5.35
N LEU A 35 -10.23 -8.26 4.72
CA LEU A 35 -10.11 -9.00 3.46
C LEU A 35 -10.49 -10.49 3.61
N ILE A 36 -10.20 -11.11 4.75
CA ILE A 36 -10.60 -12.50 5.05
C ILE A 36 -12.12 -12.59 5.18
N VAL A 37 -12.73 -11.67 5.95
CA VAL A 37 -14.19 -11.61 6.15
C VAL A 37 -14.90 -11.26 4.84
N TYR A 38 -14.34 -10.36 4.06
CA TYR A 38 -14.83 -9.99 2.73
C TYR A 38 -14.98 -11.20 1.80
N GLN A 39 -14.00 -12.10 1.80
CA GLN A 39 -14.04 -13.29 0.95
C GLN A 39 -15.10 -14.32 1.36
N GLN A 40 -15.45 -14.37 2.66
CA GLN A 40 -16.54 -15.22 3.15
C GLN A 40 -17.91 -14.68 2.75
N ILE A 41 -18.05 -13.35 2.65
CA ILE A 41 -19.30 -12.65 2.35
C ILE A 41 -19.52 -12.50 0.84
N ALA A 42 -18.45 -12.33 0.07
CA ALA A 42 -18.48 -11.99 -1.34
C ALA A 42 -18.12 -13.20 -2.22
N VAL A 43 -18.83 -14.33 -2.02
CA VAL A 43 -18.61 -15.59 -2.75
C VAL A 43 -18.63 -15.40 -4.28
N ASP A 44 -19.44 -14.46 -4.79
CA ASP A 44 -19.54 -14.15 -6.22
C ASP A 44 -18.47 -13.15 -6.73
N SER A 45 -17.56 -12.71 -5.86
CA SER A 45 -16.67 -11.57 -6.11
C SER A 45 -15.18 -11.92 -5.97
N ILE A 46 -14.82 -13.16 -6.29
CA ILE A 46 -13.43 -13.64 -6.33
C ILE A 46 -12.52 -12.67 -7.09
N ASN A 47 -13.00 -12.11 -8.20
CA ASN A 47 -12.28 -11.12 -9.00
C ASN A 47 -11.93 -9.84 -8.23
N ALA A 48 -12.83 -9.34 -7.38
CA ALA A 48 -12.60 -8.15 -6.57
C ALA A 48 -11.56 -8.39 -5.46
N PHE A 49 -11.60 -9.59 -4.86
CA PHE A 49 -10.59 -10.04 -3.91
C PHE A 49 -9.20 -10.16 -4.57
N GLU A 50 -9.11 -10.85 -5.71
CA GLU A 50 -7.85 -11.02 -6.46
C GLU A 50 -7.23 -9.68 -6.84
N LYS A 51 -8.03 -8.74 -7.35
CA LYS A 51 -7.57 -7.38 -7.67
C LYS A 51 -7.07 -6.61 -6.44
N SER A 52 -7.70 -6.81 -5.28
CA SER A 52 -7.26 -6.20 -4.04
C SER A 52 -5.90 -6.74 -3.60
N ILE A 53 -5.71 -8.06 -3.66
CA ILE A 53 -4.44 -8.72 -3.35
C ILE A 53 -3.34 -8.31 -4.34
N GLU A 54 -3.64 -8.26 -5.63
CA GLU A 54 -2.69 -7.83 -6.67
C GLU A 54 -2.15 -6.43 -6.39
N ALA A 55 -3.02 -5.52 -5.96
CA ALA A 55 -2.62 -4.16 -5.62
C ALA A 55 -1.77 -4.06 -4.35
N TYR A 56 -2.10 -4.84 -3.30
CA TYR A 56 -1.21 -4.95 -2.14
C TYR A 56 0.16 -5.53 -2.54
N GLY A 57 0.20 -6.47 -3.50
CA GLY A 57 1.44 -6.97 -4.11
C GLY A 57 2.25 -5.85 -4.76
N LYS A 58 1.61 -5.01 -5.60
CA LYS A 58 2.27 -3.85 -6.25
C LYS A 58 2.85 -2.86 -5.23
N ILE A 59 2.14 -2.61 -4.13
CA ILE A 59 2.65 -1.77 -3.04
C ILE A 59 3.86 -2.43 -2.39
N ALA A 60 3.76 -3.72 -2.05
CA ALA A 60 4.82 -4.49 -1.40
C ALA A 60 6.11 -4.55 -2.24
N ASP A 61 5.99 -4.72 -3.56
CA ASP A 61 7.14 -4.75 -4.48
C ASP A 61 7.97 -3.46 -4.47
N MET A 62 7.34 -2.32 -4.16
CA MET A 62 8.02 -1.02 -4.10
C MET A 62 8.72 -0.78 -2.75
N LEU A 63 8.26 -1.39 -1.66
CA LEU A 63 8.76 -1.09 -0.30
C LEU A 63 10.26 -1.30 -0.10
N PRO A 64 10.89 -2.42 -0.55
CA PRO A 64 12.33 -2.62 -0.33
C PRO A 64 13.20 -1.58 -1.02
N ARG A 65 12.73 -1.01 -2.14
CA ARG A 65 13.45 0.02 -2.88
C ARG A 65 13.32 1.38 -2.22
N LEU A 66 12.12 1.71 -1.76
CA LEU A 66 11.85 2.92 -0.99
C LEU A 66 12.66 2.94 0.31
N ASP A 67 12.80 1.80 0.99
CA ASP A 67 13.59 1.65 2.22
C ASP A 67 15.08 1.94 2.01
N ARG A 68 15.69 1.39 0.96
CA ARG A 68 17.10 1.68 0.65
C ARG A 68 17.33 3.14 0.34
N LEU A 69 16.40 3.74 -0.40
CA LEU A 69 16.55 5.10 -0.87
C LEU A 69 16.28 6.13 0.22
N SER A 70 15.36 5.83 1.15
CA SER A 70 15.14 6.65 2.33
C SER A 70 16.37 6.73 3.23
N HIS A 71 17.12 5.63 3.34
CA HIS A 71 18.38 5.62 4.05
C HIS A 71 19.49 6.39 3.32
N ALA A 72 19.56 6.30 1.99
CA ALA A 72 20.62 6.93 1.20
C ALA A 72 20.45 8.45 1.03
N LEU A 73 19.21 8.93 0.96
CA LEU A 73 18.88 10.34 0.67
C LEU A 73 18.13 11.01 1.83
N ALA A 74 18.36 10.52 3.06
CA ALA A 74 17.67 10.99 4.26
C ALA A 74 17.77 12.51 4.47
N ASP A 75 18.87 13.14 4.04
CA ASP A 75 19.15 14.56 4.24
C ASP A 75 18.70 15.46 3.06
N ASP A 76 18.20 14.88 1.96
CA ASP A 76 17.74 15.64 0.79
C ASP A 76 16.26 16.05 0.96
N HIS A 77 16.00 17.36 1.01
CA HIS A 77 14.67 17.89 1.24
C HIS A 77 13.70 17.70 0.05
N ASN A 78 14.22 17.68 -1.19
CA ASN A 78 13.40 17.39 -2.37
C ASN A 78 13.00 15.91 -2.36
N PHE A 79 13.95 15.05 -2.01
CA PHE A 79 13.69 13.62 -1.83
C PHE A 79 12.62 13.36 -0.75
N GLN A 80 12.75 13.99 0.43
CA GLN A 80 11.76 13.87 1.52
C GLN A 80 10.34 14.25 1.07
N ASN A 81 10.18 15.28 0.24
CA ASN A 81 8.87 15.70 -0.28
C ASN A 81 8.24 14.63 -1.18
N PHE A 82 9.01 14.05 -2.11
CA PHE A 82 8.50 12.96 -2.95
C PHE A 82 8.19 11.70 -2.13
N PHE A 83 8.99 11.41 -1.12
CA PHE A 83 8.77 10.28 -0.22
C PHE A 83 7.49 10.47 0.62
N ALA A 84 7.22 11.68 1.09
CA ALA A 84 5.98 12.02 1.79
C ALA A 84 4.73 11.81 0.91
N LEU A 85 4.82 12.13 -0.39
CA LEU A 85 3.74 11.87 -1.35
C LEU A 85 3.47 10.37 -1.53
N VAL A 86 4.52 9.56 -1.64
CA VAL A 86 4.42 8.09 -1.69
C VAL A 86 3.76 7.53 -0.43
N TYR A 87 4.18 7.99 0.75
CA TYR A 87 3.58 7.58 2.02
C TYR A 87 2.12 8.01 2.14
N PHE A 88 1.79 9.22 1.69
CA PHE A 88 0.42 9.71 1.64
C PHE A 88 -0.46 8.80 0.79
N ASP A 89 -0.02 8.42 -0.40
CA ASP A 89 -0.77 7.51 -1.28
C ASP A 89 -1.00 6.13 -0.62
N ILE A 90 0.01 5.59 0.08
CA ILE A 90 -0.10 4.31 0.81
C ILE A 90 -1.11 4.42 1.95
N VAL A 91 -1.05 5.47 2.75
CA VAL A 91 -1.99 5.68 3.87
C VAL A 91 -3.41 5.90 3.35
N GLU A 92 -3.56 6.69 2.28
CA GLU A 92 -4.85 6.92 1.63
C GLU A 92 -5.45 5.62 1.09
N PHE A 93 -4.62 4.77 0.49
CA PHE A 93 -5.02 3.43 0.04
C PHE A 93 -5.56 2.59 1.20
N HIS A 94 -4.80 2.50 2.30
CA HIS A 94 -5.19 1.71 3.48
C HIS A 94 -6.49 2.22 4.08
N TRP A 95 -6.63 3.54 4.23
CA TRP A 95 -7.83 4.17 4.78
C TRP A 95 -9.07 3.86 3.93
N ARG A 96 -8.96 3.98 2.61
CA ARG A 96 -10.08 3.72 1.69
C ARG A 96 -10.44 2.23 1.65
N ALA A 97 -9.43 1.35 1.64
CA ALA A 97 -9.65 -0.09 1.72
C ALA A 97 -10.36 -0.46 3.04
N TYR A 98 -9.88 0.05 4.18
CA TYR A 98 -10.51 -0.14 5.48
C TYR A 98 -11.97 0.31 5.46
N LYS A 99 -12.24 1.55 5.03
CA LYS A 99 -13.59 2.09 4.97
C LYS A 99 -14.50 1.21 4.09
N PHE A 100 -14.05 0.85 2.89
CA PHE A 100 -14.81 -0.01 1.99
C PHE A 100 -15.17 -1.35 2.64
N LEU A 101 -14.20 -2.01 3.27
CA LEU A 101 -14.42 -3.30 3.89
C LEU A 101 -15.30 -3.21 5.14
N CYS A 102 -15.19 -2.13 5.95
CA CYS A 102 -16.11 -1.88 7.05
C CYS A 102 -17.55 -1.71 6.56
N HIS A 103 -17.76 -0.98 5.46
CA HIS A 103 -19.08 -0.91 4.84
C HIS A 103 -19.54 -2.32 4.42
N VAL A 104 -18.70 -3.13 3.77
CA VAL A 104 -19.07 -4.50 3.40
C VAL A 104 -19.57 -5.30 4.59
N VAL A 105 -18.83 -5.31 5.70
CA VAL A 105 -19.22 -6.06 6.90
C VAL A 105 -20.56 -5.59 7.45
N LEU A 106 -20.75 -4.27 7.58
CA LEU A 106 -21.99 -3.68 8.13
C LEU A 106 -23.22 -3.94 7.26
N TYR A 107 -23.07 -3.90 5.93
CA TYR A 107 -24.21 -3.98 5.00
C TYR A 107 -24.43 -5.40 4.43
N SER A 108 -23.56 -6.36 4.76
CA SER A 108 -23.63 -7.76 4.27
C SER A 108 -24.92 -8.51 4.62
N GLN A 109 -25.62 -8.10 5.69
CA GLN A 109 -26.86 -8.74 6.15
C GLN A 109 -28.11 -8.25 5.41
N LEU A 110 -28.00 -7.29 4.48
CA LEU A 110 -29.15 -6.77 3.73
C LEU A 110 -29.51 -7.63 2.52
N ILE A 111 -30.82 -7.80 2.28
CA ILE A 111 -31.39 -8.61 1.18
C ILE A 111 -30.89 -8.17 -0.22
N ALA A 112 -30.58 -6.89 -0.42
CA ALA A 112 -30.10 -6.35 -1.70
C ALA A 112 -28.57 -6.23 -1.79
N TRP A 113 -27.83 -6.83 -0.85
CA TRP A 113 -26.39 -6.64 -0.68
C TRP A 113 -25.57 -6.88 -1.96
N ALA A 114 -25.87 -7.93 -2.73
CA ALA A 114 -25.12 -8.26 -3.95
C ALA A 114 -25.17 -7.14 -5.02
N ILE A 115 -26.31 -6.46 -5.16
CA ILE A 115 -26.48 -5.36 -6.13
C ILE A 115 -25.73 -4.12 -5.65
N PHE A 116 -25.85 -3.77 -4.37
CA PHE A 116 -25.10 -2.67 -3.78
C PHE A 116 -23.59 -2.92 -3.83
N PHE A 117 -23.17 -4.15 -3.56
CA PHE A 117 -21.78 -4.56 -3.60
C PHE A 117 -21.16 -4.33 -4.99
N SER A 118 -21.81 -4.80 -6.07
CA SER A 118 -21.26 -4.63 -7.42
C SER A 118 -21.11 -3.15 -7.82
N SER A 119 -22.10 -2.32 -7.49
CA SER A 119 -22.04 -0.87 -7.73
C SER A 119 -20.96 -0.18 -6.89
N MET A 120 -20.88 -0.50 -5.59
CA MET A 120 -19.87 0.05 -4.68
C MET A 120 -18.46 -0.39 -5.07
N TRP A 121 -18.28 -1.63 -5.53
CA TRP A 121 -17.00 -2.16 -5.99
C TRP A 121 -16.49 -1.39 -7.20
N VAL A 122 -17.31 -1.12 -8.22
CA VAL A 122 -16.87 -0.36 -9.41
C VAL A 122 -16.35 1.02 -9.02
N GLY A 123 -17.07 1.72 -8.12
CA GLY A 123 -16.64 3.03 -7.63
C GLY A 123 -15.36 2.96 -6.79
N PHE A 124 -15.22 1.92 -5.96
CA PHE A 124 -14.00 1.66 -5.19
C PHE A 124 -12.83 1.35 -6.12
N GLU A 125 -12.98 0.40 -7.05
CA GLU A 125 -11.98 -0.03 -8.02
C GLU A 125 -11.45 1.15 -8.86
N TYR A 126 -12.34 2.04 -9.32
CA TYR A 126 -11.90 3.24 -10.04
C TYR A 126 -10.97 4.13 -9.20
N ARG A 127 -11.37 4.43 -7.96
CA ARG A 127 -10.56 5.25 -7.04
C ARG A 127 -9.25 4.56 -6.65
N PHE A 128 -9.34 3.27 -6.41
CA PHE A 128 -8.25 2.39 -6.05
C PHE A 128 -7.17 2.37 -7.14
N ASN A 129 -7.57 2.19 -8.40
CA ASN A 129 -6.68 2.29 -9.54
C ASN A 129 -6.07 3.69 -9.71
N GLY A 130 -6.81 4.74 -9.36
CA GLY A 130 -6.28 6.12 -9.32
C GLY A 130 -5.11 6.26 -8.34
N ILE A 131 -5.26 5.72 -7.12
CA ILE A 131 -4.21 5.78 -6.09
C ILE A 131 -2.98 4.97 -6.50
N LEU A 132 -3.16 3.78 -7.08
CA LEU A 132 -2.05 2.99 -7.59
C LEU A 132 -1.29 3.71 -8.72
N LYS A 133 -1.99 4.45 -9.58
CA LYS A 133 -1.37 5.28 -10.61
C LYS A 133 -0.55 6.42 -10.01
N ASN A 134 -1.10 7.13 -9.01
CA ASN A 134 -0.38 8.19 -8.31
C ASN A 134 0.86 7.63 -7.59
N LEU A 135 0.71 6.51 -6.89
CA LEU A 135 1.81 5.83 -6.21
C LEU A 135 2.92 5.43 -7.17
N ALA A 136 2.59 4.85 -8.32
CA ALA A 136 3.56 4.51 -9.36
C ALA A 136 4.23 5.77 -9.95
N TYR A 137 3.48 6.85 -10.14
CA TYR A 137 4.00 8.12 -10.63
C TYR A 137 4.97 8.77 -9.64
N HIS A 138 4.58 8.90 -8.36
CA HIS A 138 5.43 9.45 -7.31
C HIS A 138 6.65 8.56 -7.04
N GLY A 139 6.49 7.23 -7.09
CA GLY A 139 7.62 6.30 -7.05
C GLY A 139 8.62 6.53 -8.19
N GLY A 140 8.14 6.82 -9.40
CA GLY A 140 9.01 7.20 -10.51
C GLY A 140 9.68 8.57 -10.36
N LEU A 141 9.07 9.52 -9.64
CA LEU A 141 9.73 10.80 -9.30
C LEU A 141 10.86 10.60 -8.30
N VAL A 142 10.62 9.76 -7.29
CA VAL A 142 11.62 9.34 -6.30
C VAL A 142 12.85 8.73 -6.98
N GLU A 143 12.67 7.88 -7.99
CA GLU A 143 13.77 7.31 -8.76
C GLU A 143 14.56 8.34 -9.58
N LYS A 144 13.85 9.30 -10.19
CA LYS A 144 14.49 10.37 -10.98
C LYS A 144 15.31 11.30 -10.10
N GLU A 145 14.79 11.63 -8.90
CA GLU A 145 15.51 12.46 -7.94
C GLU A 145 16.78 11.74 -7.46
N ALA A 146 16.70 10.44 -7.18
CA ALA A 146 17.87 9.65 -6.82
C ALA A 146 18.98 9.66 -7.89
N ALA A 147 18.59 9.49 -9.16
CA ALA A 147 19.54 9.56 -10.26
C ALA A 147 20.14 10.97 -10.41
N ALA A 148 19.34 12.03 -10.22
CA ALA A 148 19.83 13.40 -10.24
C ALA A 148 20.82 13.69 -9.10
N ALA A 149 20.55 13.16 -7.90
CA ALA A 149 21.44 13.27 -6.75
C ALA A 149 22.79 12.58 -7.01
N GLU A 150 22.78 11.36 -7.56
CA GLU A 150 24.00 10.62 -7.92
C GLU A 150 24.87 11.40 -8.93
N ILE A 151 24.25 11.94 -9.99
CA ILE A 151 24.94 12.76 -11.00
C ILE A 151 25.52 14.03 -10.35
N SER A 152 24.76 14.70 -9.50
CA SER A 152 25.19 15.91 -8.78
C SER A 152 26.40 15.64 -7.89
N GLU A 153 26.40 14.54 -7.15
CA GLU A 153 27.55 14.12 -6.34
C GLU A 153 28.78 13.78 -7.18
N ALA A 154 28.60 13.05 -8.30
CA ALA A 154 29.69 12.69 -9.19
C ALA A 154 30.38 13.94 -9.77
N VAL A 155 29.60 14.93 -10.22
CA VAL A 155 30.12 16.23 -10.69
C VAL A 155 30.86 16.97 -9.57
N ARG A 156 30.35 16.93 -8.33
CA ARG A 156 31.01 17.56 -7.18
C ARG A 156 32.35 16.91 -6.86
N ARG A 157 32.43 15.58 -6.89
CA ARG A 157 33.68 14.84 -6.68
C ARG A 157 34.72 15.17 -7.76
N SER A 158 34.32 15.19 -9.04
CA SER A 158 35.22 15.57 -10.13
C SER A 158 35.85 16.95 -9.92
N LYS A 159 35.04 17.96 -9.56
CA LYS A 159 35.55 19.32 -9.32
C LYS A 159 36.51 19.40 -8.14
N ALA A 160 36.21 18.68 -7.06
CA ALA A 160 37.08 18.65 -5.88
C ALA A 160 38.42 17.94 -6.15
N ASP A 161 38.43 16.94 -7.04
CA ASP A 161 39.66 16.30 -7.48
C ASP A 161 40.49 17.24 -8.36
N ASP A 162 39.86 17.99 -9.27
CA ASP A 162 40.54 18.98 -10.11
C ASP A 162 41.20 20.09 -9.26
N GLU A 163 40.51 20.61 -8.25
CA GLU A 163 41.04 21.62 -7.31
C GLU A 163 42.18 21.10 -6.43
N LYS A 164 42.30 19.78 -6.23
CA LYS A 164 43.35 19.17 -5.41
C LYS A 164 44.69 19.05 -6.14
N TRP A 165 44.67 19.10 -7.46
CA TRP A 165 45.86 18.96 -8.31
C TRP A 165 46.36 20.28 -8.91
N GLU A 166 45.69 21.40 -8.62
CA GLU A 166 46.17 22.78 -8.82
C GLU A 166 46.94 23.31 -7.60
#